data_AF-A0A8B6G0R4-F1
#
_entry.id   AF-A0A8B6G0R4-F1
#
_cell.length_a   1.000
_cell.length_b   1.000
_cell.length_c   1.000
_cell.angle_alpha   90.00
_cell.angle_beta   90.00
_cell.angle_gamma   90.00
#
_symmetry.space_group_name_H-M   'P 1'
#
loop_
_entity.id
_entity.type
_entity.pdbx_description
1 polymer ?
#
loop_
_entity_poly.entity_id
_entity_poly.type
_entity_poly.pdbx_seq_one_letter_code
_entity_poly.pdbx_strand_id
1 'polypeptide(L)'
;MHHHFSSRFLIDTLYNLGFCSSYSEVQKFEMNAAASRSTENENENQSFVQYIADNVDHNIRSLDGFGTFHGMGIIAASTPGIKTARSVPRANPSIKEITALAKNKHQIL
;
A
#
# COMPACT_ATOMS: atom_id res chain seq x y z
N MET A 1 20.12 -4.85 3.95
CA MET A 1 21.31 -5.46 4.58
C MET A 1 20.95 -6.32 5.79
N HIS A 2 20.20 -5.78 6.75
CA HIS A 2 19.79 -6.50 7.96
C HIS A 2 19.16 -7.88 7.68
N HIS A 3 18.13 -7.97 6.85
CA HIS A 3 17.52 -9.26 6.48
C HIS A 3 18.38 -10.17 5.61
N HIS A 4 19.36 -9.61 4.87
CA HIS A 4 20.15 -10.39 3.92
C HIS A 4 21.30 -11.12 4.61
N PHE A 5 21.98 -10.44 5.54
CA PHE A 5 23.13 -11.01 6.24
C PHE A 5 22.76 -11.63 7.58
N SER A 6 21.67 -11.20 8.22
CA SER A 6 21.18 -11.66 9.53
C SER A 6 22.24 -11.72 10.65
N SER A 7 23.41 -11.10 10.43
CA SER A 7 24.58 -11.13 11.30
C SER A 7 24.83 -9.73 11.81
N ARG A 8 24.54 -9.54 13.10
CA ARG A 8 24.79 -8.27 13.79
C ARG A 8 26.25 -7.86 13.71
N PHE A 9 27.17 -8.80 13.92
CA PHE A 9 28.61 -8.53 13.84
C PHE A 9 29.02 -7.96 12.48
N LEU A 10 28.56 -8.58 11.40
CA LEU A 10 28.87 -8.13 10.04
C LEU A 10 28.26 -6.75 9.77
N ILE A 11 27.01 -6.53 10.15
CA ILE A 11 26.31 -5.25 9.95
C ILE A 11 26.98 -4.12 10.71
N ASP A 12 27.34 -4.34 11.99
CA ASP A 12 28.02 -3.34 12.80
C ASP A 12 29.43 -3.04 12.26
N THR A 13 30.14 -4.05 11.73
CA THR A 13 31.43 -3.86 11.04
C THR A 13 31.28 -2.98 9.80
N LEU A 14 30.29 -3.27 8.95
CA LEU A 14 30.02 -2.48 7.75
C LEU A 14 29.55 -1.06 8.05
N TYR A 15 28.74 -0.89 9.11
CA TYR A 15 28.36 0.43 9.62
C TYR A 15 29.59 1.25 10.04
N ASN A 16 30.51 0.66 10.81
CA ASN A 16 31.73 1.35 11.24
C ASN A 16 32.64 1.75 10.07
N LEU A 17 32.54 1.05 8.94
CA LEU A 17 33.23 1.38 7.69
C LEU A 17 32.44 2.37 6.80
N GLY A 18 31.25 2.79 7.21
CA GLY A 18 30.42 3.76 6.49
C GLY A 18 29.52 3.18 5.38
N PHE A 19 29.35 1.87 5.29
CA PHE A 19 28.60 1.23 4.20
C PHE A 19 27.08 1.14 4.45
N CYS A 20 26.61 1.22 5.69
CA CYS A 20 25.18 1.19 6.02
C CYS A 20 24.86 1.82 7.37
N SER A 21 23.59 1.83 7.75
CA SER A 21 23.12 2.16 9.11
C SER A 21 23.43 1.03 10.11
N SER A 22 23.53 1.38 11.39
CA SER A 22 23.82 0.42 12.46
C SER A 22 22.66 -0.56 12.65
N TYR A 23 22.96 -1.74 13.21
CA TYR A 23 21.93 -2.73 13.51
C TYR A 23 20.84 -2.17 14.43
N SER A 24 21.24 -1.39 15.44
CA SER A 24 20.32 -0.77 16.41
C SER A 24 19.40 0.27 15.78
N GLU A 25 19.87 1.03 14.81
CA GLU A 25 19.04 2.04 14.14
C GLU A 25 18.01 1.37 13.23
N VAL A 26 18.39 0.32 12.51
CA VAL A 26 17.45 -0.48 11.71
C VAL A 26 16.36 -1.09 12.59
N GLN A 27 16.75 -1.71 13.71
CA GLN A 27 15.78 -2.30 14.65
C GLN A 27 14.83 -1.25 15.23
N LYS A 28 15.34 -0.05 15.57
CA LYS A 28 14.50 1.06 16.05
C LYS A 28 13.55 1.54 14.97
N PHE A 29 13.99 1.66 13.73
CA PHE A 29 13.13 2.04 12.60
C PHE A 29 12.00 1.02 12.40
N GLU A 30 12.31 -0.28 12.41
CA GLU A 30 11.32 -1.34 12.27
C GLU A 30 10.27 -1.30 13.38
N MET A 31 10.70 -1.11 14.64
CA MET A 31 9.79 -0.96 15.79
C MET A 31 8.85 0.24 15.63
N ASN A 32 9.38 1.38 15.19
CA ASN A 32 8.58 2.58 14.97
C ASN A 32 7.63 2.45 13.78
N ALA A 33 8.09 1.85 12.69
CA ALA A 33 7.27 1.59 11.51
C ALA A 33 6.12 0.60 11.81
N ALA A 34 6.36 -0.37 12.69
CA ALA A 34 5.32 -1.29 13.16
C ALA A 34 4.27 -0.57 14.01
N ALA A 35 4.70 0.33 14.91
CA ALA A 35 3.82 1.11 15.77
C ALA A 35 3.00 2.18 15.01
N SER A 36 3.60 2.83 14.00
CA SER A 36 2.92 3.87 13.22
C SER A 36 1.83 3.32 12.28
N ARG A 37 1.87 2.01 11.97
CA ARG A 37 0.92 1.37 11.06
C ARG A 37 -0.48 1.18 11.66
N SER A 38 -0.64 1.31 12.98
CA SER A 38 -1.89 0.98 13.70
C SER A 38 -2.81 2.17 13.91
N THR A 39 -2.31 3.39 13.71
CA THR A 39 -3.06 4.65 13.92
C THR A 39 -3.73 5.16 12.64
N GLU A 40 -3.47 4.53 11.49
CA GLU A 40 -4.13 4.90 10.24
C GLU A 40 -5.43 4.12 10.14
N ASN A 41 -6.55 4.79 10.43
CA ASN A 41 -7.78 4.52 9.69
C ASN A 41 -7.38 4.53 8.22
N GLU A 42 -7.57 3.42 7.52
CA GLU A 42 -7.37 3.38 6.09
C GLU A 42 -8.16 4.56 5.53
N ASN A 43 -7.45 5.58 5.05
CA ASN A 43 -8.09 6.62 4.28
C ASN A 43 -8.47 5.92 2.97
N GLU A 44 -9.63 5.27 2.99
CA GLU A 44 -10.32 4.67 1.84
C GLU A 44 -10.47 5.68 0.68
N ASN A 45 -10.18 6.96 0.94
CA ASN A 45 -10.26 8.09 0.02
C ASN A 45 -8.99 8.33 -0.83
N GLN A 46 -8.00 7.43 -0.85
CA GLN A 46 -6.81 7.64 -1.69
C GLN A 46 -6.94 7.15 -3.13
N SER A 47 -7.96 6.35 -3.46
CA SER A 47 -8.24 5.94 -4.84
C SER A 47 -9.33 6.81 -5.44
N PHE A 48 -8.97 7.57 -6.47
CA PHE A 48 -9.95 8.24 -7.32
C PHE A 48 -10.59 7.21 -8.26
N VAL A 49 -11.93 7.14 -8.26
CA VAL A 49 -12.70 6.32 -9.20
C VAL A 49 -13.40 7.24 -10.19
N GLN A 50 -13.12 7.06 -11.48
CA GLN A 50 -13.77 7.77 -12.57
C GLN A 50 -14.79 6.85 -13.24
N TYR A 51 -16.04 7.31 -13.31
CA TYR A 51 -17.07 6.66 -14.12
C TYR A 51 -17.12 7.30 -15.51
N ILE A 52 -17.08 6.47 -16.54
CA ILE A 52 -17.19 6.88 -17.94
C ILE A 52 -18.35 6.10 -18.52
N ALA A 53 -19.40 6.81 -18.92
CA ALA A 53 -20.55 6.24 -19.59
C ALA A 53 -20.46 6.56 -21.08
N ASP A 54 -20.70 5.56 -21.92
CA ASP A 54 -20.78 5.75 -23.37
C ASP A 54 -21.85 4.84 -23.98
N ASN A 55 -22.35 5.26 -25.13
CA ASN A 55 -23.27 4.49 -25.94
C ASN A 55 -22.51 3.77 -27.06
N VAL A 56 -22.90 2.53 -27.29
CA VAL A 56 -22.47 1.73 -28.45
C VAL A 56 -23.66 1.62 -29.38
N ASP A 57 -23.67 2.48 -30.40
CA ASP A 57 -24.66 2.47 -31.46
C ASP A 57 -24.12 1.76 -32.69
N HIS A 58 -24.75 0.64 -33.07
CA HIS A 58 -24.47 -0.05 -34.32
C HIS A 58 -25.68 -0.03 -35.24
N ASN A 59 -25.51 0.67 -36.36
CA ASN A 59 -26.41 0.53 -37.51
C ASN A 59 -26.15 -0.83 -38.15
N ILE A 60 -26.91 -1.83 -37.71
CA ILE A 60 -27.00 -3.11 -38.40
C ILE A 60 -27.62 -2.75 -39.76
N ARG A 61 -26.87 -2.94 -40.85
CA ARG A 61 -27.30 -2.59 -42.22
C ARG A 61 -28.46 -3.48 -42.68
N SER A 62 -29.61 -3.35 -42.03
CA SER A 62 -30.86 -3.93 -42.47
C SER A 62 -31.32 -3.19 -43.73
N LEU A 63 -31.92 -3.92 -44.66
CA LEU A 63 -32.41 -3.39 -45.94
C LEU A 63 -33.54 -2.36 -45.75
N ASP A 64 -34.22 -2.38 -44.60
CA ASP A 64 -35.33 -1.51 -44.24
C ASP A 64 -34.95 -0.40 -43.24
N GLY A 65 -33.70 -0.39 -42.74
CA GLY A 65 -33.21 0.57 -41.77
C GLY A 65 -33.70 0.34 -40.33
N PHE A 66 -34.41 -0.75 -40.05
CA PHE A 66 -34.88 -1.11 -38.71
C PHE A 66 -33.94 -2.08 -38.01
N GLY A 67 -33.90 -2.03 -36.67
CA GLY A 67 -33.10 -2.96 -35.86
C GLY A 67 -31.66 -2.52 -35.61
N THR A 68 -31.43 -1.24 -35.28
CA THR A 68 -30.13 -0.78 -34.78
C THR A 68 -29.85 -1.40 -33.41
N PHE A 69 -28.61 -1.86 -33.18
CA PHE A 69 -28.20 -2.26 -31.84
C PHE A 69 -27.81 -1.00 -31.06
N HIS A 70 -28.45 -0.80 -29.92
CA HIS A 70 -28.15 0.26 -28.98
C HIS A 70 -27.73 -0.39 -27.65
N GLY A 71 -26.43 -0.35 -27.36
CA GLY A 71 -25.87 -0.82 -26.10
C GLY A 71 -25.44 0.38 -25.25
N MET A 72 -25.73 0.35 -23.96
CA MET A 72 -25.17 1.31 -23.01
C MET A 72 -24.16 0.61 -22.11
N GLY A 73 -23.02 1.24 -21.89
CA GLY A 73 -21.97 0.73 -21.02
C GLY A 73 -21.46 1.80 -20.09
N ILE A 74 -21.18 1.41 -18.84
CA ILE A 74 -20.43 2.25 -17.89
C ILE A 74 -19.16 1.50 -17.54
N ILE A 75 -18.03 2.20 -17.63
CA ILE A 75 -16.73 1.71 -17.18
C ILE A 75 -16.36 2.51 -15.93
N ALA A 76 -15.91 1.79 -14.89
CA ALA A 76 -15.32 2.38 -13.71
C ALA A 76 -13.80 2.19 -13.76
N ALA A 77 -13.06 3.30 -13.87
CA ALA A 77 -11.61 3.31 -13.83
C ALA A 77 -11.15 3.73 -12.43
N SER A 78 -10.42 2.84 -11.74
CA SER A 78 -9.83 3.12 -10.44
C SER A 78 -8.34 3.39 -10.58
N THR A 79 -7.87 4.52 -10.08
CA THR A 79 -6.43 4.80 -9.98
C THR A 79 -5.91 4.27 -8.63
N PRO A 80 -4.89 3.39 -8.60
CA PRO A 80 -4.26 2.97 -7.35
C PRO A 80 -3.75 4.19 -6.60
N GLY A 81 -4.06 4.28 -5.30
CA GLY A 81 -3.75 5.47 -4.51
C GLY A 81 -2.29 5.89 -4.57
N ILE A 82 -2.08 7.20 -4.50
CA ILE A 82 -0.74 7.80 -4.48
C ILE A 82 0.01 7.24 -3.26
N LYS A 83 1.19 6.65 -3.47
CA LYS A 83 2.12 6.36 -2.38
C LYS A 83 2.61 7.70 -1.81
N THR A 84 1.93 8.20 -0.80
CA THR A 84 2.46 9.32 -0.02
C THR A 84 3.76 8.90 0.65
N ALA A 85 4.77 9.77 0.63
CA ALA A 85 5.98 9.56 1.41
C ALA A 85 5.58 9.50 2.88
N ARG A 86 5.62 8.30 3.48
CA ARG A 86 5.22 8.09 4.87
C ARG A 86 6.38 8.47 5.78
N SER A 87 6.17 9.47 6.63
CA SER A 87 7.10 9.77 7.71
C SER A 87 6.91 8.76 8.83
N VAL A 88 7.97 8.03 9.20
CA VAL A 88 7.98 7.16 10.38
C VAL A 88 8.46 8.01 11.56
N PRO A 89 7.57 8.43 12.48
CA PRO A 89 7.99 9.22 13.63
C PRO A 89 8.94 8.41 14.51
N ARG A 90 9.96 9.07 15.05
CA ARG A 90 10.92 8.44 15.95
C ARG A 90 10.38 8.47 17.37
N ALA A 91 9.87 7.33 17.83
CA ALA A 91 9.42 7.08 19.19
C ALA A 91 10.19 5.91 19.83
N ASN A 92 9.86 5.61 21.08
CA ASN A 92 10.38 4.46 21.84
C ASN A 92 9.22 3.55 22.24
N PRO A 93 8.58 2.85 21.28
CA PRO A 93 7.46 1.96 21.57
C PRO A 93 7.90 0.82 22.49
N SER A 94 7.05 0.47 23.46
CA SER A 94 7.34 -0.63 24.37
C SER A 94 7.15 -1.99 23.69
N ILE A 95 7.87 -3.02 24.14
CA ILE A 95 7.69 -4.39 23.63
C ILE A 95 6.25 -4.86 23.81
N LYS A 96 5.59 -4.44 24.91
CA LYS A 96 4.18 -4.75 25.17
C LYS A 96 3.27 -4.14 24.11
N GLU A 97 3.48 -2.88 23.75
CA GLU A 97 2.74 -2.20 22.67
C GLU A 97 2.91 -2.92 21.33
N ILE A 98 4.15 -3.19 20.91
CA ILE A 98 4.43 -3.87 19.65
C ILE A 98 3.81 -5.27 19.61
N THR A 99 3.90 -6.01 20.73
CA THR A 99 3.33 -7.37 20.83
C THR A 99 1.80 -7.35 20.80
N ALA A 100 1.16 -6.34 21.41
CA ALA A 100 -0.29 -6.17 21.36
C ALA A 100 -0.75 -5.87 19.91
N LEU A 101 -0.01 -5.03 19.19
CA LEU A 101 -0.28 -4.73 17.77
C LEU A 101 -0.14 -5.95 16.86
N ALA A 102 0.83 -6.82 17.13
CA ALA A 102 1.00 -8.06 16.38
C ALA A 102 -0.19 -9.03 16.56
N LYS A 103 -0.80 -9.08 17.75
CA LYS A 103 -1.95 -9.95 18.04
C LYS A 103 -3.24 -9.50 17.34
N ASN A 104 -3.45 -8.20 17.18
CA ASN A 104 -4.66 -7.66 16.52
C ASN A 104 -4.72 -7.92 15.00
N LYS A 105 -3.63 -8.37 14.35
CA LYS A 105 -3.64 -8.73 12.92
C LYS A 105 -4.34 -10.05 12.59
N HIS A 106 -4.66 -10.89 13.59
CA HIS A 106 -5.23 -12.23 13.37
C HIS A 106 -6.75 -12.31 13.62
N GLN A 107 -7.45 -11.19 13.76
CA GLN A 107 -8.89 -11.18 14.08
C GLN A 107 -9.82 -10.81 12.91
N ILE A 108 -9.29 -10.82 11.67
CA ILE A 108 -10.08 -10.61 10.45
C ILE A 108 -9.88 -11.84 9.55
N LEU A 109 -10.58 -12.93 9.90
CA LEU A 109 -11.04 -14.00 9.00
C LEU A 109 -12.34 -14.55 9.58
#